data_AF-A0A7S3I0W1-F1
#
_entry.id   AF-A0A7S3I0W1-F1
#
_cell.length_a   1.000
_cell.length_b   1.000
_cell.length_c   1.000
_cell.angle_alpha   90.00
_cell.angle_beta   90.00
_cell.angle_gamma   90.00
#
_symmetry.space_group_name_H-M   'P 1'
#
loop_
_entity.id
_entity.type
_entity.pdbx_description
1 polymer ?
#
loop_
_entity_poly.entity_id
_entity_poly.type
_entity_poly.pdbx_seq_one_letter_code
_entity_poly.pdbx_strand_id
1 'polypeptide(L)'
;GNGKMSVEDLIQELDFLGHKVKRDDAALMIWEVDDDADGCVDWDEFRAMFYRIRDDQTGFEPRKLFNVVEFIMHDKNLNGSMDLDEAVTLLYARYGRECVDEHVKAIISNDDTEKNIKFSQYAKIQQLAAKSKNGSGLKPGATMVPHVKGMASVVDPTLAHLMQ
;
A
#
# COMPACT_ATOMS: atom_id res chain seq x y z
N GLY A 1 9.01 -8.28 18.62
CA GLY A 1 9.10 -9.51 17.83
C GLY A 1 10.48 -9.67 17.22
N ASN A 2 10.53 -10.24 16.03
CA ASN A 2 11.68 -11.00 15.52
C ASN A 2 12.29 -10.40 14.23
N GLY A 3 11.93 -9.17 13.84
CA GLY A 3 12.46 -8.57 12.62
C GLY A 3 11.79 -9.07 11.33
N LYS A 4 10.68 -9.83 11.42
CA LYS A 4 9.98 -10.41 10.28
C LYS A 4 8.47 -10.22 10.40
N MET A 5 7.79 -10.12 9.26
CA MET A 5 6.33 -10.07 9.18
C MET A 5 5.78 -11.44 8.77
N SER A 6 5.06 -12.11 9.67
CA SER A 6 4.36 -13.36 9.34
C SER A 6 2.98 -13.12 8.71
N VAL A 7 2.35 -14.20 8.23
CA VAL A 7 0.95 -14.16 7.77
C VAL A 7 0.01 -13.70 8.90
N GLU A 8 0.24 -14.14 10.14
CA GLU A 8 -0.55 -13.73 11.30
C GLU A 8 -0.39 -12.24 11.60
N ASP A 9 0.82 -11.71 11.53
CA ASP A 9 1.10 -10.29 11.77
C ASP A 9 0.41 -9.43 10.70
N LEU A 10 0.51 -9.82 9.44
CA LEU A 10 -0.17 -9.13 8.34
C LEU A 10 -1.70 -9.13 8.49
N ILE A 11 -2.31 -10.24 8.94
CA ILE A 11 -3.76 -10.30 9.19
C ILE A 11 -4.16 -9.38 10.34
N GLN A 12 -3.39 -9.35 11.43
CA GLN A 12 -3.65 -8.49 12.58
C GLN A 12 -3.53 -7.02 12.19
N GLU A 13 -2.49 -6.68 11.42
CA GLU A 13 -2.26 -5.32 10.94
C GLU A 13 -3.40 -4.87 10.02
N LEU A 14 -3.75 -5.68 9.03
CA LEU A 14 -4.86 -5.37 8.13
C LEU A 14 -6.19 -5.20 8.89
N ASP A 15 -6.42 -5.99 9.94
CA ASP A 15 -7.60 -5.82 10.78
C ASP A 15 -7.61 -4.47 11.52
N PHE A 16 -6.47 -4.09 12.10
CA PHE A 16 -6.28 -2.80 12.74
C PHE A 16 -6.51 -1.62 11.76
N LEU A 17 -6.06 -1.78 10.52
CA LEU A 17 -6.27 -0.80 9.43
C LEU A 17 -7.72 -0.78 8.89
N GLY A 18 -8.63 -1.58 9.44
CA GLY A 18 -10.04 -1.65 9.04
C GLY A 18 -10.26 -2.45 7.76
N HIS A 19 -9.41 -3.44 7.48
CA HIS A 19 -9.47 -4.30 6.30
C HIS A 19 -9.44 -5.78 6.68
N LYS A 20 -10.59 -6.44 6.60
CA LYS A 20 -10.66 -7.89 6.80
C LYS A 20 -10.12 -8.62 5.57
N VAL A 21 -9.07 -9.41 5.77
CA VAL A 21 -8.47 -10.28 4.74
C VAL A 21 -8.66 -11.75 5.10
N LYS A 22 -8.77 -12.62 4.09
CA LYS A 22 -8.74 -14.07 4.32
C LYS A 22 -7.31 -14.52 4.55
N ARG A 23 -7.13 -15.57 5.36
CA ARG A 23 -5.82 -16.16 5.59
C ARG A 23 -5.10 -16.53 4.30
N ASP A 24 -5.80 -17.15 3.34
CA ASP A 24 -5.20 -17.57 2.07
C ASP A 24 -4.75 -16.36 1.21
N ASP A 25 -5.50 -15.25 1.25
CA ASP A 25 -5.13 -14.02 0.55
C ASP A 25 -3.90 -13.37 1.20
N ALA A 26 -3.82 -13.35 2.53
CA ALA A 26 -2.65 -12.86 3.26
C ALA A 26 -1.42 -13.76 3.05
N ALA A 27 -1.61 -15.08 3.05
CA ALA A 27 -0.56 -16.04 2.75
C ALA A 27 0.00 -15.84 1.33
N LEU A 28 -0.87 -15.58 0.35
CA LEU A 28 -0.44 -15.27 -1.01
C LEU A 28 0.38 -13.96 -1.06
N MET A 29 -0.02 -12.94 -0.30
CA MET A 29 0.72 -11.66 -0.24
C MET A 29 2.13 -11.82 0.32
N ILE A 30 2.31 -12.68 1.34
CA ILE A 30 3.62 -13.01 1.90
C ILE A 30 4.41 -13.83 0.87
N TRP A 31 3.81 -14.90 0.34
CA TRP A 31 4.45 -15.80 -0.63
C TRP A 31 4.94 -15.12 -1.91
N GLU A 32 4.28 -14.02 -2.35
CA GLU A 32 4.71 -13.24 -3.52
C GLU A 32 6.05 -12.49 -3.31
N VAL A 33 6.50 -12.36 -2.06
CA VAL A 33 7.63 -11.53 -1.63
C VAL A 33 8.70 -12.31 -0.87
N ASP A 34 8.30 -13.38 -0.19
CA ASP A 34 9.14 -14.34 0.53
C ASP A 34 10.06 -15.11 -0.45
N ASP A 35 11.30 -14.65 -0.55
CA ASP A 35 12.31 -15.16 -1.50
C ASP A 35 13.04 -16.38 -0.91
N ASP A 36 13.18 -16.47 0.42
CA ASP A 36 13.85 -17.57 1.10
C ASP A 36 12.91 -18.72 1.54
N ALA A 37 11.61 -18.53 1.34
CA ALA A 37 10.51 -19.46 1.63
C ALA A 37 10.39 -19.82 3.13
N ASP A 38 10.73 -18.90 4.03
CA ASP A 38 10.59 -19.09 5.47
C ASP A 38 9.18 -18.79 6.01
N GLY A 39 8.27 -18.33 5.14
CA GLY A 39 6.88 -18.02 5.46
C GLY A 39 6.69 -16.65 6.11
N CYS A 40 7.71 -15.81 6.13
CA CYS A 40 7.67 -14.45 6.61
C CYS A 40 8.27 -13.49 5.57
N VAL A 41 8.14 -12.18 5.81
CA VAL A 41 8.85 -11.16 5.04
C VAL A 41 9.79 -10.40 5.96
N ASP A 42 11.09 -10.45 5.67
CA ASP A 42 12.11 -9.66 6.35
C ASP A 42 12.44 -8.34 5.61
N TRP A 43 13.40 -7.60 6.15
CA TRP A 43 13.72 -6.26 5.64
C TRP A 43 14.34 -6.30 4.24
N ASP A 44 15.17 -7.31 3.97
CA ASP A 44 15.84 -7.43 2.69
C ASP A 44 14.84 -7.82 1.60
N GLU A 45 13.88 -8.70 1.92
CA GLU A 45 12.78 -9.08 1.04
C GLU A 45 11.82 -7.91 0.77
N PHE A 46 11.46 -7.15 1.81
CA PHE A 46 10.68 -5.93 1.65
C PHE A 46 11.39 -4.93 0.71
N ARG A 47 12.70 -4.74 0.89
CA ARG A 47 13.50 -3.84 0.06
C ARG A 47 13.59 -4.33 -1.39
N ALA A 48 13.72 -5.63 -1.59
CA ALA A 48 13.72 -6.25 -2.92
C ALA A 48 12.37 -6.01 -3.63
N MET A 49 11.26 -6.29 -2.95
CA MET A 49 9.91 -5.98 -3.44
C MET A 49 9.78 -4.49 -3.81
N PHE A 50 10.22 -3.59 -2.93
CA PHE A 50 10.14 -2.15 -3.15
C PHE A 50 10.84 -1.72 -4.44
N TYR A 51 12.07 -2.18 -4.68
CA TYR A 51 12.80 -1.82 -5.90
C TYR A 51 12.21 -2.44 -7.15
N ARG A 52 11.76 -3.70 -7.09
CA ARG A 52 11.02 -4.36 -8.19
C ARG A 52 9.81 -3.52 -8.59
N ILE A 53 8.97 -3.16 -7.62
CA ILE A 53 7.76 -2.34 -7.82
C ILE A 53 8.09 -0.94 -8.32
N ARG A 54 9.15 -0.31 -7.81
CA ARG A 54 9.59 1.03 -8.23
C ARG A 54 10.01 1.04 -9.70
N ASP A 55 10.75 0.02 -10.12
CA ASP A 55 11.36 -0.09 -11.43
C ASP A 55 10.46 -0.85 -12.43
N ASP A 56 9.31 -1.36 -11.98
CA ASP A 56 8.31 -2.06 -12.79
C ASP A 56 7.58 -1.11 -13.75
N GLN A 57 7.95 -1.21 -15.03
CA GLN A 57 7.29 -0.52 -16.14
C GLN A 57 6.13 -1.33 -16.74
N THR A 58 6.01 -2.61 -16.38
CA THR A 58 5.04 -3.55 -16.97
C THR A 58 3.69 -3.53 -16.24
N GLY A 59 3.72 -3.23 -14.94
CA GLY A 59 2.55 -3.32 -14.06
C GLY A 59 2.23 -4.74 -13.60
N PHE A 60 3.12 -5.72 -13.85
CA PHE A 60 2.91 -7.13 -13.48
C PHE A 60 3.46 -7.49 -12.09
N GLU A 61 4.25 -6.63 -11.46
CA GLU A 61 4.73 -6.90 -10.11
C GLU A 61 3.55 -6.95 -9.11
N PRO A 62 3.48 -7.96 -8.23
CA PRO A 62 2.48 -8.01 -7.17
C PRO A 62 2.63 -6.81 -6.24
N ARG A 63 1.50 -6.16 -5.92
CA ARG A 63 1.51 -4.88 -5.17
C ARG A 63 0.69 -4.91 -3.89
N LYS A 64 0.02 -6.02 -3.60
CA LYS A 64 -0.90 -6.11 -2.47
C LYS A 64 -0.18 -5.79 -1.16
N LEU A 65 0.95 -6.46 -0.87
CA LEU A 65 1.74 -6.19 0.33
C LEU A 65 2.30 -4.77 0.32
N PHE A 66 2.86 -4.34 -0.81
CA PHE A 66 3.39 -2.98 -0.97
C PHE A 66 2.35 -1.89 -0.66
N ASN A 67 1.10 -2.06 -1.08
CA ASN A 67 0.04 -1.09 -0.81
C ASN A 67 -0.26 -0.95 0.68
N VAL A 68 -0.20 -2.07 1.43
CA VAL A 68 -0.35 -2.06 2.89
C VAL A 68 0.79 -1.25 3.50
N VAL A 69 2.02 -1.58 3.13
CA VAL A 69 3.19 -0.92 3.69
C VAL A 69 3.24 0.57 3.32
N GLU A 70 2.87 0.93 2.10
CA GLU A 70 2.76 2.33 1.71
C GLU A 70 1.72 3.09 2.54
N PHE A 71 0.56 2.48 2.79
CA PHE A 71 -0.46 3.08 3.61
C PHE A 71 0.08 3.39 5.01
N ILE A 72 0.79 2.42 5.59
CA ILE A 72 1.37 2.51 6.91
C ILE A 72 2.48 3.57 6.99
N MET A 73 3.32 3.70 5.95
CA MET A 73 4.33 4.77 5.88
C MET A 73 3.74 6.18 5.89
N HIS A 74 2.50 6.34 5.45
CA HIS A 74 1.80 7.62 5.44
C HIS A 74 0.86 7.80 6.65
N ASP A 75 0.65 6.76 7.46
CA ASP A 75 -0.03 6.85 8.75
C ASP A 75 0.92 7.46 9.80
N LYS A 76 1.00 8.79 9.81
CA LYS A 76 1.97 9.52 10.66
C LYS A 76 1.76 9.35 12.15
N ASN A 77 0.54 9.06 12.59
CA ASN A 77 0.19 8.94 14.00
C ASN A 77 -0.09 7.49 14.43
N LEU A 78 0.09 6.53 13.51
CA LEU A 78 -0.07 5.09 13.73
C LEU A 78 -1.45 4.73 14.29
N ASN A 79 -2.49 5.45 13.85
CA ASN A 79 -3.86 5.25 14.33
C ASN A 79 -4.71 4.37 13.40
N GLY A 80 -4.08 3.80 12.37
CA GLY A 80 -4.70 3.00 11.33
C GLY A 80 -5.53 3.84 10.35
N SER A 81 -5.13 5.08 10.07
CA SER A 81 -5.77 5.93 9.07
C SER A 81 -4.80 6.92 8.44
N MET A 82 -5.05 7.25 7.19
CA MET A 82 -4.28 8.24 6.44
C MET A 82 -5.13 9.48 6.21
N ASP A 83 -4.54 10.67 6.21
CA ASP A 83 -5.25 11.87 5.77
C ASP A 83 -5.71 11.72 4.29
N LEU A 84 -6.94 12.16 4.01
CA LEU A 84 -7.55 12.01 2.70
C LEU A 84 -6.78 12.77 1.61
N ASP A 85 -6.29 13.97 1.90
CA ASP A 85 -5.54 14.76 0.92
C ASP A 85 -4.20 14.08 0.59
N GLU A 86 -3.57 13.45 1.58
CA GLU A 86 -2.35 12.64 1.39
C GLU A 86 -2.66 11.41 0.51
N ALA A 87 -3.70 10.65 0.84
CA ALA A 87 -4.12 9.48 0.08
C ALA A 87 -4.47 9.82 -1.38
N VAL A 88 -5.23 10.89 -1.58
CA VAL A 88 -5.63 11.38 -2.91
C VAL A 88 -4.43 11.86 -3.71
N THR A 89 -3.46 12.52 -3.07
CA THR A 89 -2.22 12.94 -3.73
C THR A 89 -1.42 11.75 -4.26
N LEU A 90 -1.31 10.68 -3.47
CA LEU A 90 -0.66 9.42 -3.90
C LEU A 90 -1.41 8.80 -5.09
N LEU A 91 -2.73 8.72 -5.00
CA LEU A 91 -3.56 8.13 -6.04
C LEU A 91 -3.54 8.97 -7.33
N TYR A 92 -3.50 10.30 -7.25
CA TYR A 92 -3.32 11.19 -8.40
C TYR A 92 -1.95 11.03 -9.06
N ALA A 93 -0.91 10.77 -8.26
CA ALA A 93 0.41 10.46 -8.80
C ALA A 93 0.36 9.20 -9.66
N ARG A 94 -0.45 8.19 -9.29
CA ARG A 94 -0.57 6.92 -10.02
C ARG A 94 -1.57 6.96 -11.16
N TYR A 95 -2.83 7.22 -10.87
CA TYR A 95 -3.95 7.00 -11.79
C TYR A 95 -4.36 8.30 -12.51
N GLY A 96 -3.97 9.45 -11.97
CA GLY A 96 -4.37 10.76 -12.47
C GLY A 96 -5.68 11.25 -11.86
N ARG A 97 -5.87 12.57 -11.87
CA ARG A 97 -6.95 13.24 -11.14
C ARG A 97 -8.35 12.78 -11.55
N GLU A 98 -8.64 12.82 -12.85
CA GLU A 98 -9.97 12.52 -13.38
C GLU A 98 -10.47 11.13 -12.98
N CYS A 99 -9.60 10.13 -13.06
CA CYS A 99 -9.91 8.74 -12.71
C CYS A 99 -10.14 8.55 -11.20
N VAL A 100 -9.40 9.27 -10.36
CA VAL A 100 -9.45 9.10 -8.91
C VAL A 100 -10.64 9.86 -8.32
N ASP A 101 -10.90 11.09 -8.78
CA ASP A 101 -12.00 11.93 -8.30
C ASP A 101 -13.36 11.22 -8.40
N GLU A 102 -13.58 10.43 -9.46
CA GLU A 102 -14.79 9.62 -9.64
C GLU A 102 -14.94 8.57 -8.52
N HIS A 103 -13.87 7.84 -8.22
CA HIS A 103 -13.89 6.75 -7.26
C HIS A 103 -13.84 7.22 -5.80
N VAL A 104 -13.16 8.34 -5.52
CA VAL A 104 -13.17 8.98 -4.20
C VAL A 104 -14.59 9.38 -3.83
N LYS A 105 -15.31 10.07 -4.71
CA LYS A 105 -16.72 10.47 -4.48
C LYS A 105 -17.67 9.29 -4.32
N ALA A 106 -17.38 8.16 -4.95
CA ALA A 106 -18.19 6.95 -4.84
C ALA A 106 -17.97 6.20 -3.52
N ILE A 107 -16.80 6.37 -2.90
CA ILE A 107 -16.37 5.61 -1.71
C ILE A 107 -16.47 6.46 -0.43
N ILE A 108 -16.25 7.76 -0.55
CA ILE A 108 -16.34 8.72 0.55
C ILE A 108 -17.66 9.46 0.39
N SER A 109 -18.53 9.33 1.38
CA SER A 109 -19.83 9.97 1.36
C SER A 109 -19.68 11.50 1.42
N ASN A 110 -20.56 12.27 0.78
CA ASN A 110 -20.57 13.73 0.93
C ASN A 110 -20.91 14.19 2.36
N ASP A 111 -21.49 13.31 3.19
CA ASP A 111 -21.76 13.57 4.61
C ASP A 111 -20.60 13.15 5.53
N ASP A 112 -19.54 12.53 4.98
CA ASP A 112 -18.35 12.23 5.76
C ASP A 112 -17.57 13.51 6.03
N THR A 113 -17.67 13.97 7.28
CA THR A 113 -16.72 14.94 7.86
C THR A 113 -15.36 14.29 8.14
N GLU A 114 -15.21 12.99 7.90
CA GLU A 114 -13.98 12.24 8.13
C GLU A 114 -12.90 12.71 7.16
N LYS A 115 -11.89 13.37 7.72
CA LYS A 115 -10.71 13.82 6.97
C LYS A 115 -9.71 12.71 6.71
N ASN A 116 -9.95 11.54 7.29
CA ASN A 116 -9.05 10.40 7.21
C ASN A 116 -9.75 9.26 6.47
N ILE A 117 -8.95 8.41 5.84
CA ILE A 117 -9.38 7.24 5.09
C ILE A 117 -8.79 5.98 5.73
N LYS A 118 -9.56 4.90 5.78
CA LYS A 118 -9.10 3.57 6.20
C LYS A 118 -8.46 2.81 5.03
N PHE A 119 -7.63 1.81 5.33
CA PHE A 119 -6.95 1.04 4.29
C PHE A 119 -7.92 0.36 3.32
N SER A 120 -9.07 -0.11 3.81
CA SER A 120 -10.10 -0.72 2.98
C SER A 120 -10.67 0.24 1.93
N GLN A 121 -10.91 1.49 2.29
CA GLN A 121 -11.35 2.53 1.35
C GLN A 121 -10.22 2.88 0.37
N TYR A 122 -9.00 3.08 0.85
CA TYR A 122 -7.82 3.36 0.01
C TYR A 122 -7.60 2.25 -1.03
N ALA A 123 -7.55 0.99 -0.60
CA ALA A 123 -7.38 -0.17 -1.46
C ALA A 123 -8.53 -0.29 -2.49
N LYS A 124 -9.76 0.06 -2.10
CA LYS A 124 -10.91 0.03 -3.00
C LYS A 124 -10.81 1.10 -4.10
N ILE A 125 -10.45 2.33 -3.75
CA ILE A 125 -10.22 3.41 -4.74
C ILE A 125 -9.13 2.96 -5.71
N GLN A 126 -8.03 2.42 -5.19
CA GLN A 126 -6.91 1.97 -5.98
C GLN A 126 -7.31 0.85 -6.98
N GLN A 127 -8.09 -0.13 -6.53
CA GLN A 127 -8.57 -1.23 -7.37
C GLN A 127 -9.47 -0.73 -8.50
N LEU A 128 -10.36 0.23 -8.22
CA LEU A 128 -11.25 0.79 -9.23
C LEU A 128 -10.46 1.63 -10.25
N ALA A 129 -9.55 2.47 -9.77
CA ALA A 129 -8.72 3.32 -10.61
C ALA A 129 -7.81 2.51 -11.55
N ALA A 130 -7.26 1.39 -11.07
CA ALA A 130 -6.45 0.48 -11.88
C ALA A 130 -7.26 -0.21 -13.00
N LYS A 131 -8.55 -0.50 -12.77
CA LYS A 131 -9.43 -1.13 -13.77
C LYS A 131 -9.92 -0.17 -14.85
N SER A 132 -10.02 1.12 -14.54
CA SER A 132 -10.53 2.14 -15.47
C SER A 132 -9.56 2.42 -16.64
N LYS A 133 -8.27 2.05 -16.51
CA LYS A 133 -7.29 2.12 -17.60
C LYS A 133 -7.05 0.73 -18.20
N ASN A 134 -7.34 0.56 -19.50
CA ASN A 134 -7.05 -0.66 -20.29
C ASN A 134 -5.53 -0.86 -20.51
N GLY A 135 -4.75 -1.05 -19.44
CA GLY A 135 -3.28 -1.25 -19.46
C GLY A 135 -2.53 -0.46 -18.38
N SER A 136 -1.51 -1.10 -17.78
CA SER A 136 -0.58 -0.74 -16.67
C SER A 136 -1.11 0.04 -15.44
N GLY A 137 -2.34 0.52 -15.44
CA GLY A 137 -2.95 1.27 -14.33
C GLY A 137 -2.37 2.67 -14.12
N LEU A 138 -1.24 3.04 -14.72
CA LEU A 138 -0.50 4.25 -14.37
C LEU A 138 -0.60 5.33 -15.43
N LYS A 139 -0.52 6.60 -15.01
CA LYS A 139 -0.33 7.71 -15.95
C LYS A 139 1.12 7.72 -16.49
N PRO A 140 1.34 8.09 -17.76
CA PRO A 140 2.70 8.25 -18.30
C PRO A 140 3.55 9.19 -17.46
N GLY A 141 4.78 8.79 -17.13
CA GLY A 141 5.70 9.57 -16.30
C GLY A 141 5.37 9.60 -14.80
N ALA A 142 4.34 8.85 -14.35
CA ALA A 142 4.19 8.56 -12.93
C ALA A 142 5.37 7.73 -12.43
N THR A 143 5.86 8.08 -11.25
CA THR A 143 6.74 7.21 -10.49
C THR A 143 5.88 6.35 -9.57
N MET A 144 6.18 5.05 -9.50
CA MET A 144 5.40 4.10 -8.69
C MET A 144 5.47 4.37 -7.20
N VAL A 145 6.62 4.92 -6.81
CA VAL A 145 6.86 5.46 -5.49
C VAL A 145 7.05 6.98 -5.67
N PRO A 146 6.36 7.83 -4.89
CA PRO A 146 6.72 9.24 -4.82
C PRO A 146 8.21 9.37 -4.49
N HIS A 147 8.91 10.34 -5.06
CA HIS A 147 10.28 10.63 -4.67
C HIS A 147 10.30 11.20 -3.24
N VAL A 148 10.35 10.32 -2.25
CA VAL A 148 10.51 10.71 -0.84
C VAL A 148 12.00 11.01 -0.64
N LYS A 149 12.35 12.27 -0.36
CA LYS A 149 13.71 12.63 0.05
C LYS A 149 14.04 11.85 1.32
N GLY A 150 14.87 10.81 1.22
CA GLY A 150 15.32 10.03 2.39
C GLY A 150 15.35 8.51 2.20
N MET A 151 14.61 7.94 1.24
CA MET A 151 14.55 6.47 1.06
C MET A 151 15.86 5.78 0.62
N ALA A 152 16.92 6.54 0.34
CA ALA A 152 18.24 5.98 0.05
C ALA A 152 18.98 5.49 1.31
N SER A 153 18.55 5.91 2.51
CA SER A 153 19.12 5.44 3.77
C SER A 153 18.11 5.58 4.90
N VAL A 154 18.12 4.59 5.79
CA VAL A 154 17.46 4.53 7.09
C VAL A 154 16.08 3.86 7.06
N VAL A 155 16.02 2.79 7.87
CA VAL A 155 14.81 2.15 8.40
C VAL A 155 13.80 3.24 8.72
N ASP A 156 12.77 3.40 7.88
CA ASP A 156 11.74 4.39 8.16
C ASP A 156 11.15 4.03 9.53
N PRO A 157 11.17 4.94 10.53
CA PRO A 157 10.64 4.64 11.85
C PRO A 157 9.17 4.20 11.83
N THR A 158 8.42 4.60 10.80
CA THR A 158 7.05 4.12 10.56
C THR A 158 7.01 2.67 10.10
N LEU A 159 8.08 2.09 9.56
CA LEU A 159 8.15 0.66 9.24
C LEU A 159 8.63 -0.18 10.43
N ALA A 160 9.26 0.45 11.43
CA ALA A 160 9.84 -0.27 12.56
C ALA A 160 8.80 -1.02 13.40
N HIS A 161 7.53 -0.58 13.44
CA HIS A 161 6.47 -1.31 14.14
C HIS A 161 5.97 -2.53 13.37
N LEU A 162 6.14 -2.56 12.04
CA LEU A 162 5.78 -3.70 11.20
C LEU A 162 6.78 -4.85 11.30
N MET A 163 8.02 -4.52 11.64
CA MET A 163 9.12 -5.47 11.74
C MET A 163 9.50 -5.76 13.18
N GLN A 164 8.62 -5.43 14.13
CA GLN A 164 8.99 -5.40 15.54
C GLN A 164 9.21 -6.79 16.08
#